data_AF-A0AAN9ADT3-F1
#
_entry.id   AF-A0AAN9ADT3-F1
#
_cell.length_a   1.000
_cell.length_b   1.000
_cell.length_c   1.000
_cell.angle_alpha   90.00
_cell.angle_beta   90.00
_cell.angle_gamma   90.00
#
_symmetry.space_group_name_H-M   'P 1'
#
loop_
_entity.id
_entity.type
_entity.pdbx_description
1 polymer ?
#
loop_
_entity_poly.entity_id
_entity_poly.type
_entity_poly.pdbx_seq_one_letter_code
_entity_poly.pdbx_strand_id
1 'polypeptide(L)'
;MLDEDQALLEHWEGAPPDSDNQNYKTIKDDTACSDNNASSSYCNSSPKSLQGQDTALCPLSIYLEKGCSCSGSCRNMECPCAHGGVMCRTGFQCLCINCDNPMNILREFKLNFHIARVDDCLMQKLYNYKMEDLQYLMTSNVVLPCCNSTSELQYIVPSTVSCSSCGSAVSYSWCTNRIHLQTVYPRNHCLVCCSCKPALHTHCQTCRKCTSSVNQGTCSECGTAKMFSV
;
A
#
# COMPACT_ATOMS: atom_id res chain seq x y z
N MET A 1 -49.09 -7.36 -6.48
CA MET A 1 -48.18 -6.22 -6.71
C MET A 1 -48.03 -5.56 -5.36
N LEU A 2 -47.31 -6.21 -4.45
CA LEU A 2 -45.85 -6.20 -4.27
C LEU A 2 -45.39 -4.82 -3.78
N ASP A 3 -45.07 -4.74 -2.49
CA ASP A 3 -43.84 -4.17 -1.94
C ASP A 3 -43.74 -4.59 -0.46
N GLU A 4 -43.03 -5.71 -0.23
CA GLU A 4 -42.80 -6.34 1.08
C GLU A 4 -41.28 -6.47 1.41
N ASP A 5 -40.45 -5.54 0.97
CA ASP A 5 -38.99 -5.60 1.26
C ASP A 5 -38.59 -4.79 2.50
N GLN A 6 -39.20 -5.11 3.65
CA GLN A 6 -38.79 -4.57 4.94
C GLN A 6 -38.86 -5.60 6.06
N ALA A 7 -38.18 -6.74 5.93
CA ALA A 7 -37.87 -7.62 7.07
C ALA A 7 -36.89 -8.75 6.70
N LEU A 8 -35.58 -8.48 6.68
CA LEU A 8 -34.56 -9.54 6.79
C LEU A 8 -33.40 -9.07 7.67
N LEU A 9 -33.74 -8.74 8.91
CA LEU A 9 -32.86 -8.70 10.07
C LEU A 9 -33.39 -9.79 11.00
N GLU A 10 -32.82 -11.00 10.96
CA GLU A 10 -32.71 -11.92 12.10
C GLU A 10 -32.02 -13.24 11.72
N HIS A 11 -31.03 -13.61 12.55
CA HIS A 11 -30.50 -14.94 12.84
C HIS A 11 -29.94 -15.80 11.69
N TRP A 12 -28.63 -16.14 11.78
CA TRP A 12 -28.20 -17.54 11.84
C TRP A 12 -26.77 -17.73 12.33
N GLU A 13 -26.65 -18.66 13.27
CA GLU A 13 -25.46 -19.24 13.88
C GLU A 13 -24.87 -20.34 12.97
N GLY A 14 -23.54 -20.53 12.98
CA GLY A 14 -22.92 -21.74 12.41
C GLY A 14 -21.49 -21.55 11.90
N ALA A 15 -20.52 -22.11 12.63
CA ALA A 15 -19.09 -22.16 12.32
C ALA A 15 -18.72 -23.50 11.59
N PRO A 16 -17.46 -23.71 11.13
CA PRO A 16 -17.11 -24.37 9.85
C PRO A 16 -16.42 -25.74 10.02
N PRO A 17 -15.76 -26.28 8.95
CA PRO A 17 -14.32 -26.50 9.09
C PRO A 17 -13.43 -26.38 7.82
N ASP A 18 -12.20 -25.93 8.06
CA ASP A 18 -10.85 -26.38 7.62
C ASP A 18 -10.53 -26.85 6.18
N SER A 19 -9.45 -26.31 5.59
CA SER A 19 -8.10 -26.91 5.65
C SER A 19 -7.09 -26.37 4.61
N ASP A 20 -5.90 -26.06 5.11
CA ASP A 20 -4.53 -26.26 4.58
C ASP A 20 -4.22 -26.29 3.06
N ASN A 21 -3.20 -25.55 2.63
CA ASN A 21 -1.80 -26.03 2.61
C ASN A 21 -0.85 -25.07 1.84
N GLN A 22 0.42 -25.18 2.18
CA GLN A 22 1.53 -24.25 2.00
C GLN A 22 2.34 -24.44 0.70
N ASN A 23 3.26 -23.48 0.52
CA ASN A 23 4.72 -23.68 0.32
C ASN A 23 5.24 -23.25 -1.05
N TYR A 24 6.21 -22.32 -1.13
CA TYR A 24 7.37 -22.43 -2.05
C TYR A 24 8.55 -21.52 -1.65
N LYS A 25 9.73 -22.01 -2.05
CA LYS A 25 11.11 -21.74 -1.63
C LYS A 25 11.80 -20.56 -2.34
N THR A 26 12.83 -20.05 -1.67
CA THR A 26 13.75 -18.94 -1.95
C THR A 26 14.87 -19.27 -2.97
N ILE A 27 15.37 -18.26 -3.69
CA ILE A 27 16.63 -18.27 -4.48
C ILE A 27 17.49 -17.03 -4.12
N LYS A 28 18.83 -17.21 -4.15
CA LYS A 28 19.92 -16.34 -3.65
C LYS A 28 20.50 -15.35 -4.68
N ASP A 29 21.28 -14.40 -4.10
CA ASP A 29 22.06 -13.22 -4.55
C ASP A 29 23.04 -13.42 -5.74
N ASP A 30 23.70 -12.44 -6.39
CA ASP A 30 24.62 -11.36 -5.93
C ASP A 30 24.88 -10.27 -7.02
N THR A 31 25.28 -9.04 -6.61
CA THR A 31 26.41 -8.19 -7.14
C THR A 31 26.28 -6.70 -6.69
N ALA A 32 27.39 -6.10 -6.25
CA ALA A 32 27.51 -4.79 -5.59
C ALA A 32 27.90 -3.61 -6.51
N CYS A 33 27.61 -2.36 -6.09
CA CYS A 33 28.33 -1.14 -6.49
C CYS A 33 28.14 0.03 -5.49
N SER A 34 29.17 0.87 -5.36
CA SER A 34 29.42 1.80 -4.26
C SER A 34 28.88 3.24 -4.42
N ASP A 35 28.54 3.83 -3.26
CA ASP A 35 28.53 5.24 -2.80
C ASP A 35 28.21 6.41 -3.76
N ASN A 36 27.21 7.24 -3.41
CA ASN A 36 27.40 8.59 -2.84
C ASN A 36 26.10 9.41 -2.68
N ASN A 37 25.86 9.86 -1.44
CA ASN A 37 25.31 11.16 -1.00
C ASN A 37 24.28 11.91 -1.86
N ALA A 38 23.01 11.98 -1.40
CA ALA A 38 22.07 13.05 -1.74
C ALA A 38 20.98 13.22 -0.66
N SER A 39 20.97 14.39 -0.04
CA SER A 39 19.87 14.91 0.77
C SER A 39 18.64 15.22 -0.08
N SER A 40 17.45 15.17 0.53
CA SER A 40 16.23 15.94 0.22
C SER A 40 15.06 15.27 -0.52
N SER A 41 13.88 15.40 0.13
CA SER A 41 12.55 15.70 -0.43
C SER A 41 11.93 14.77 -1.46
N TYR A 42 11.25 13.71 -1.00
CA TYR A 42 10.07 13.19 -1.70
C TYR A 42 8.90 14.15 -1.49
N CYS A 43 8.90 15.27 -2.21
CA CYS A 43 7.75 16.13 -2.51
C CYS A 43 8.26 17.32 -3.35
N ASN A 44 8.83 17.06 -4.53
CA ASN A 44 8.86 18.03 -5.65
C ASN A 44 9.47 17.37 -6.88
N SER A 45 8.62 16.96 -7.82
CA SER A 45 9.06 16.71 -9.18
C SER A 45 7.98 17.18 -10.14
N SER A 46 8.23 18.35 -10.74
CA SER A 46 7.68 18.63 -12.07
C SER A 46 8.10 17.50 -13.01
N PRO A 47 7.24 17.08 -13.94
CA PRO A 47 7.47 15.89 -14.73
C PRO A 47 8.49 16.20 -15.82
N LYS A 48 9.72 15.69 -15.66
CA LYS A 48 10.72 15.65 -16.74
C LYS A 48 10.22 14.68 -17.82
N SER A 49 10.34 15.14 -19.06
CA SER A 49 10.10 14.42 -20.30
C SER A 49 10.55 12.96 -20.24
N LEU A 50 9.65 12.03 -20.57
CA LEU A 50 9.94 10.63 -20.88
C LEU A 50 10.80 10.59 -22.14
N GLN A 51 12.11 10.54 -21.96
CA GLN A 51 13.06 9.99 -22.93
C GLN A 51 14.01 9.08 -22.15
N GLY A 52 14.14 7.86 -22.67
CA GLY A 52 14.64 6.67 -21.97
C GLY A 52 15.84 6.92 -21.07
N GLN A 53 15.63 6.69 -19.79
CA GLN A 53 16.68 6.27 -18.87
C GLN A 53 16.08 5.12 -18.08
N ASP A 54 16.73 3.97 -18.20
CA ASP A 54 16.48 2.79 -17.41
C ASP A 54 16.34 3.21 -15.94
N THR A 55 15.11 3.14 -15.41
CA THR A 55 14.89 3.12 -13.97
C THR A 55 15.37 1.76 -13.49
N ALA A 56 16.69 1.61 -13.40
CA ALA A 56 17.31 0.53 -12.68
C ALA A 56 16.74 0.61 -11.26
N LEU A 57 15.83 -0.31 -10.94
CA LEU A 57 15.47 -0.64 -9.58
C LEU A 57 16.79 -0.81 -8.84
N CYS A 58 17.15 0.15 -7.99
CA CYS A 58 18.37 0.06 -7.21
C CYS A 58 18.30 -1.27 -6.47
N PRO A 59 19.23 -2.21 -6.71
CA PRO A 59 19.06 -3.57 -6.24
C PRO A 59 18.95 -3.56 -4.72
N LEU A 60 17.99 -4.34 -4.22
CA LEU A 60 17.68 -4.57 -2.81
C LEU A 60 18.94 -4.75 -1.93
N SER A 61 20.06 -5.22 -2.50
CA SER A 61 21.31 -5.52 -1.80
C SER A 61 21.88 -4.32 -1.04
N ILE A 62 21.86 -3.10 -1.60
CA ILE A 62 22.59 -1.97 -1.00
C ILE A 62 21.97 -1.52 0.33
N TYR A 63 20.63 -1.50 0.42
CA TYR A 63 19.93 -1.11 1.65
C TYR A 63 19.82 -2.25 2.66
N LEU A 64 19.91 -3.51 2.21
CA LEU A 64 19.99 -4.66 3.12
C LEU A 64 21.39 -4.79 3.75
N GLU A 65 22.46 -4.38 3.06
CA GLU A 65 23.84 -4.56 3.57
C GLU A 65 24.20 -3.59 4.69
N LYS A 66 23.76 -2.33 4.62
CA LYS A 66 24.00 -1.31 5.65
C LYS A 66 22.71 -1.10 6.46
N GLY A 67 22.51 -1.88 7.52
CA GLY A 67 21.43 -1.63 8.47
C GLY A 67 21.55 -0.25 9.15
N CYS A 68 20.51 0.17 9.90
CA CYS A 68 20.48 1.50 10.50
C CYS A 68 21.05 1.53 11.93
N SER A 69 21.53 2.69 12.36
CA SER A 69 21.98 2.97 13.74
C SER A 69 21.20 4.11 14.38
N CYS A 70 19.91 4.23 14.05
CA CYS A 70 19.05 5.32 14.49
C CYS A 70 18.86 5.31 16.01
N SER A 71 19.11 6.44 16.67
CA SER A 71 18.89 6.61 18.11
C SER A 71 17.51 7.22 18.44
N GLY A 72 16.83 7.84 17.47
CA GLY A 72 15.57 8.55 17.65
C GLY A 72 14.35 7.78 17.17
N SER A 73 14.16 7.71 15.85
CA SER A 73 13.02 7.04 15.22
C SER A 73 13.44 6.40 13.90
N CYS A 74 13.02 5.17 13.68
CA CYS A 74 13.08 4.43 12.43
C CYS A 74 11.78 4.56 11.61
N ARG A 75 10.88 5.47 11.98
CA ARG A 75 9.70 5.84 11.18
C ARG A 75 9.98 6.99 10.22
N ASN A 76 11.01 7.80 10.49
CA ASN A 76 11.40 8.88 9.61
C ASN A 76 12.10 8.34 8.34
N MET A 77 12.00 9.08 7.24
CA MET A 77 12.66 8.69 5.98
C MET A 77 14.17 8.96 5.96
N GLU A 78 14.74 9.46 7.07
CA GLU A 78 16.18 9.56 7.28
C GLU A 78 16.77 8.21 7.70
N CYS A 79 15.96 7.33 8.31
CA CYS A 79 16.32 5.96 8.57
C CYS A 79 16.51 5.20 7.24
N PRO A 80 17.69 4.61 6.95
CA PRO A 80 17.93 3.88 5.71
C PRO A 80 16.94 2.74 5.48
N CYS A 81 16.51 2.06 6.56
CA CYS A 81 15.54 0.98 6.48
C CYS A 81 14.14 1.50 6.10
N ALA A 82 13.70 2.61 6.72
CA ALA A 82 12.44 3.24 6.38
C ALA A 82 12.44 3.75 4.94
N HIS A 83 13.51 4.44 4.55
CA HIS A 83 13.71 4.95 3.20
C HIS A 83 13.67 3.82 2.16
N GLY A 84 14.31 2.69 2.44
CA GLY A 84 14.30 1.51 1.57
C GLY A 84 12.99 0.73 1.59
N GLY A 85 12.02 1.10 2.44
CA GLY A 85 10.80 0.33 2.64
C GLY A 85 11.09 -1.09 3.12
N VAL A 86 12.06 -1.25 4.02
CA VAL A 86 12.48 -2.53 4.58
C VAL A 86 12.43 -2.51 6.11
N MET A 87 12.37 -3.70 6.70
CA MET A 87 12.33 -3.90 8.14
C MET A 87 13.69 -3.63 8.78
N CYS A 88 13.69 -3.06 9.99
CA CYS A 88 14.89 -3.07 10.81
C CYS A 88 15.09 -4.47 11.39
N ARG A 89 16.25 -5.08 11.15
CA ARG A 89 16.63 -6.39 11.71
C ARG A 89 17.59 -6.19 12.88
N THR A 90 17.03 -6.02 14.07
CA THR A 90 17.80 -5.88 15.32
C THR A 90 18.74 -7.06 15.51
N GLY A 91 19.99 -6.79 15.90
CA GLY A 91 20.98 -7.80 16.27
C GLY A 91 21.77 -8.44 15.12
N PHE A 92 21.33 -8.28 13.86
CA PHE A 92 22.09 -8.76 12.69
C PHE A 92 22.69 -7.62 11.87
N GLN A 93 21.91 -6.56 11.62
CA GLN A 93 22.32 -5.44 10.76
C GLN A 93 21.97 -4.07 11.36
N CYS A 94 20.88 -3.96 12.12
CA CYS A 94 20.46 -2.68 12.70
C CYS A 94 20.88 -2.58 14.18
N LEU A 95 21.47 -1.44 14.54
CA LEU A 95 21.85 -1.03 15.89
C LEU A 95 20.92 0.06 16.45
N CYS A 96 19.77 0.28 15.81
CA CYS A 96 18.81 1.27 16.26
C CYS A 96 18.24 0.93 17.66
N ILE A 97 18.01 1.97 18.46
CA ILE A 97 17.44 1.88 19.80
C ILE A 97 15.94 2.23 19.71
N ASN A 98 15.08 1.51 20.44
CA ASN A 98 13.62 1.73 20.46
C ASN A 98 13.00 1.80 19.05
N CYS A 99 13.31 0.80 18.22
CA CYS A 99 12.88 0.79 16.83
C CYS A 99 11.35 0.88 16.67
N ASP A 100 10.88 1.94 16.02
CA ASP A 100 9.48 2.20 15.68
C ASP A 100 9.23 2.12 14.16
N ASN A 101 10.01 1.30 13.45
CA ASN A 101 9.81 1.08 12.01
C ASN A 101 8.49 0.30 11.80
N PRO A 102 7.46 0.90 11.16
CA PRO A 102 6.16 0.26 10.99
C PRO A 102 6.19 -0.98 10.09
N MET A 103 7.24 -1.16 9.26
CA MET A 103 7.44 -2.41 8.52
C MET A 103 7.63 -3.63 9.44
N ASN A 104 8.08 -3.43 10.68
CA ASN A 104 8.21 -4.51 11.64
C ASN A 104 6.83 -5.02 12.12
N ILE A 105 5.82 -4.14 12.24
CA ILE A 105 4.46 -4.55 12.59
C ILE A 105 3.85 -5.43 11.49
N LEU A 106 4.08 -5.09 10.21
CA LEU A 106 3.59 -5.92 9.11
C LEU A 106 4.15 -7.36 9.16
N ARG A 107 5.34 -7.56 9.76
CA ARG A 107 5.92 -8.90 10.00
C ARG A 107 5.13 -9.69 11.01
N GLU A 108 4.76 -9.05 12.12
CA GLU A 108 4.05 -9.69 13.21
C GLU A 108 2.73 -10.28 12.72
N PHE A 109 2.06 -9.57 11.80
CA PHE A 109 0.85 -10.02 11.12
C PHE A 109 1.11 -10.92 9.89
N LYS A 110 2.35 -11.34 9.65
CA LYS A 110 2.76 -12.27 8.58
C LYS A 110 2.36 -11.80 7.16
N LEU A 111 2.31 -10.50 6.92
CA LEU A 111 2.01 -9.98 5.58
C LEU A 111 3.13 -10.35 4.61
N ASN A 112 2.75 -10.62 3.36
CA ASN A 112 3.72 -10.81 2.29
C ASN A 112 4.42 -9.48 1.97
N PHE A 113 5.69 -9.37 2.35
CA PHE A 113 6.49 -8.15 2.16
C PHE A 113 6.68 -7.75 0.71
N HIS A 114 6.80 -8.72 -0.19
CA HIS A 114 6.98 -8.39 -1.61
C HIS A 114 5.73 -7.69 -2.14
N ILE A 115 4.54 -8.15 -1.73
CA ILE A 115 3.27 -7.51 -2.09
C ILE A 115 3.10 -6.17 -1.37
N ALA A 116 3.44 -6.11 -0.07
CA ALA A 116 3.34 -4.87 0.70
C ALA A 116 4.19 -3.74 0.11
N ARG A 117 5.43 -4.04 -0.30
CA ARG A 117 6.38 -3.03 -0.82
C ARG A 117 5.98 -2.43 -2.15
N VAL A 118 5.21 -3.16 -2.96
CA VAL A 118 4.70 -2.66 -4.25
C VAL A 118 3.30 -2.06 -4.13
N ASP A 119 2.70 -2.05 -2.94
CA ASP A 119 1.46 -1.32 -2.69
C ASP A 119 1.78 0.15 -2.35
N ASP A 120 1.73 1.01 -3.37
CA ASP A 120 2.04 2.44 -3.23
C ASP A 120 1.16 3.15 -2.19
N CYS A 121 -0.10 2.75 -2.08
CA CYS A 121 -1.02 3.34 -1.11
C CYS A 121 -0.55 3.03 0.31
N LEU A 122 -0.20 1.77 0.57
CA LEU A 122 0.37 1.32 1.82
C LEU A 122 1.70 2.04 2.09
N MET A 123 2.70 1.90 1.21
CA MET A 123 4.06 2.37 1.48
C MET A 123 4.14 3.89 1.69
N GLN A 124 3.31 4.68 1.00
CA GLN A 124 3.28 6.13 1.18
C GLN A 124 2.51 6.60 2.43
N LYS A 125 1.72 5.73 3.06
CA LYS A 125 0.91 6.08 4.25
C LYS A 125 1.32 5.35 5.53
N LEU A 126 1.98 4.20 5.41
CA LEU A 126 2.40 3.36 6.52
C LEU A 126 3.19 4.12 7.58
N TYR A 127 4.11 4.99 7.16
CA TYR A 127 4.97 5.76 8.04
C TYR A 127 4.26 6.93 8.75
N ASN A 128 2.97 7.17 8.48
CA ASN A 128 2.16 8.14 9.21
C ASN A 128 1.52 7.54 10.48
N TYR A 129 1.47 6.22 10.61
CA TYR A 129 0.90 5.56 11.77
C TYR A 129 1.92 5.50 12.92
N LYS A 130 1.44 5.62 14.16
CA LYS A 130 2.21 5.13 15.31
C LYS A 130 2.11 3.60 15.36
N MET A 131 3.06 2.97 16.03
CA MET A 131 3.11 1.50 16.14
C MET A 131 1.84 0.94 16.79
N GLU A 132 1.39 1.55 17.88
CA GLU A 132 0.16 1.17 18.61
C GLU A 132 -1.09 1.32 17.74
N ASP A 133 -1.24 2.45 17.04
CA ASP A 133 -2.37 2.72 16.17
C ASP A 133 -2.42 1.74 14.99
N LEU A 134 -1.25 1.44 14.41
CA LEU A 134 -1.13 0.47 13.32
C LEU A 134 -1.49 -0.94 13.80
N GLN A 135 -0.99 -1.36 14.97
CA GLN A 135 -1.29 -2.66 15.53
C GLN A 135 -2.79 -2.82 15.80
N TYR A 136 -3.41 -1.81 16.43
CA TYR A 136 -4.85 -1.77 16.65
C TYR A 136 -5.63 -1.86 15.33
N LEU A 137 -5.24 -1.06 14.33
CA LEU A 137 -5.87 -1.03 13.03
C LEU A 137 -5.79 -2.40 12.33
N MET A 138 -4.65 -3.08 12.38
CA MET A 138 -4.45 -4.40 11.77
C MET A 138 -5.35 -5.48 12.38
N THR A 139 -5.62 -5.41 13.69
CA THR A 139 -6.55 -6.30 14.40
C THR A 139 -8.01 -5.84 14.35
N SER A 140 -8.30 -4.68 13.75
CA SER A 140 -9.65 -4.14 13.75
C SER A 140 -10.56 -4.91 12.79
N ASN A 141 -11.80 -5.12 13.23
CA ASN A 141 -12.85 -5.69 12.40
C ASN A 141 -13.38 -4.65 11.41
N VAL A 142 -13.43 -5.01 10.14
CA VAL A 142 -13.94 -4.19 9.05
C VAL A 142 -15.09 -4.91 8.34
N VAL A 143 -16.11 -4.15 7.95
CA VAL A 143 -17.26 -4.68 7.19
C VAL A 143 -16.92 -4.63 5.71
N LEU A 144 -17.01 -5.78 5.03
CA LEU A 144 -16.72 -5.90 3.61
C LEU A 144 -17.93 -5.45 2.77
N PRO A 145 -17.76 -4.50 1.84
CA PRO A 145 -18.87 -3.94 1.07
C PRO A 145 -19.45 -4.90 0.01
N CYS A 146 -18.79 -6.03 -0.28
CA CYS A 146 -19.29 -7.02 -1.25
C CYS A 146 -20.42 -7.88 -0.71
N CYS A 147 -20.45 -8.17 0.59
CA CYS A 147 -21.39 -9.13 1.18
C CYS A 147 -21.74 -8.83 2.64
N ASN A 148 -21.32 -7.68 3.17
CA ASN A 148 -21.49 -7.26 4.57
C ASN A 148 -20.87 -8.19 5.62
N SER A 149 -20.06 -9.19 5.21
CA SER A 149 -19.31 -10.00 6.17
C SER A 149 -18.24 -9.18 6.85
N THR A 150 -17.94 -9.51 8.10
CA THR A 150 -16.84 -8.91 8.86
C THR A 150 -15.55 -9.69 8.63
N SER A 151 -14.42 -9.00 8.53
CA SER A 151 -13.08 -9.59 8.52
C SER A 151 -12.13 -8.70 9.31
N GLU A 152 -11.07 -9.26 9.89
CA GLU A 152 -9.99 -8.43 10.44
C GLU A 152 -9.19 -7.81 9.30
N LEU A 153 -8.78 -6.56 9.47
CA LEU A 153 -8.09 -5.82 8.41
C LEU A 153 -6.85 -6.56 7.88
N GLN A 154 -6.09 -7.24 8.75
CA GLN A 154 -4.91 -8.01 8.38
C GLN A 154 -5.15 -9.04 7.25
N TYR A 155 -6.37 -9.56 7.10
CA TYR A 155 -6.72 -10.51 6.03
C TYR A 155 -7.17 -9.82 4.74
N ILE A 156 -7.36 -8.49 4.77
CA ILE A 156 -7.80 -7.65 3.65
C ILE A 156 -6.64 -6.82 3.05
N VAL A 157 -5.41 -7.08 3.51
CA VAL A 157 -4.18 -6.38 3.11
C VAL A 157 -3.03 -7.39 2.93
N PRO A 158 -1.93 -7.03 2.24
CA PRO A 158 -1.73 -5.81 1.43
C PRO A 158 -2.35 -5.94 0.03
N SER A 159 -2.52 -4.80 -0.66
CA SER A 159 -3.05 -4.73 -2.03
C SER A 159 -4.49 -5.23 -2.18
N THR A 160 -4.80 -5.88 -3.31
CA THR A 160 -6.09 -6.50 -3.60
C THR A 160 -6.10 -7.95 -3.14
N VAL A 161 -7.14 -8.34 -2.42
CA VAL A 161 -7.37 -9.72 -1.98
C VAL A 161 -8.78 -10.18 -2.37
N SER A 162 -9.00 -11.49 -2.42
CA SER A 162 -10.35 -12.04 -2.58
C SER A 162 -11.05 -12.14 -1.23
N CYS A 163 -12.27 -11.64 -1.15
CA CYS A 163 -13.14 -11.85 0.00
C CYS A 163 -13.35 -13.34 0.24
N SER A 164 -13.10 -13.83 1.45
CA SER A 164 -13.27 -15.25 1.82
C SER A 164 -14.73 -15.72 1.74
N SER A 165 -15.70 -14.83 1.92
CA SER A 165 -17.12 -15.17 1.97
C SER A 165 -17.78 -15.28 0.59
N CYS A 166 -17.42 -14.40 -0.35
CA CYS A 166 -18.07 -14.32 -1.67
C CYS A 166 -17.11 -14.26 -2.87
N GLY A 167 -15.80 -14.33 -2.63
CA GLY A 167 -14.77 -14.32 -3.68
C GLY A 167 -14.52 -12.97 -4.35
N SER A 168 -15.30 -11.93 -4.03
CA SER A 168 -15.15 -10.59 -4.64
C SER A 168 -13.78 -9.98 -4.33
N ALA A 169 -13.13 -9.41 -5.35
CA ALA A 169 -11.86 -8.70 -5.19
C ALA A 169 -12.06 -7.36 -4.46
N VAL A 170 -11.39 -7.20 -3.33
CA VAL A 170 -11.43 -6.02 -2.47
C VAL A 170 -10.01 -5.49 -2.22
N SER A 171 -9.87 -4.20 -2.00
CA SER A 171 -8.60 -3.61 -1.53
C SER A 171 -8.84 -2.56 -0.46
N TYR A 172 -7.93 -2.44 0.49
CA TYR A 172 -7.97 -1.37 1.48
C TYR A 172 -7.22 -0.11 1.03
N SER A 173 -7.80 1.06 1.25
CA SER A 173 -7.16 2.36 1.03
C SER A 173 -6.60 2.89 2.35
N TRP A 174 -5.27 2.96 2.44
CA TRP A 174 -4.53 3.56 3.56
C TRP A 174 -4.62 5.09 3.58
N CYS A 175 -5.12 5.72 2.51
CA CYS A 175 -5.37 7.15 2.48
C CYS A 175 -6.69 7.54 3.14
N THR A 176 -7.69 6.67 3.04
CA THR A 176 -9.09 6.98 3.42
C THR A 176 -9.65 6.04 4.48
N ASN A 177 -8.90 5.01 4.87
CA ASN A 177 -9.32 3.92 5.75
C ASN A 177 -10.62 3.24 5.28
N ARG A 178 -10.75 3.01 3.96
CA ARG A 178 -11.95 2.42 3.34
C ARG A 178 -11.61 1.21 2.48
N ILE A 179 -12.55 0.27 2.39
CA ILE A 179 -12.46 -0.88 1.50
C ILE A 179 -13.11 -0.53 0.15
N HIS A 180 -12.43 -0.90 -0.92
CA HIS A 180 -12.84 -0.68 -2.30
C HIS A 180 -13.15 -2.00 -2.99
N LEU A 181 -14.31 -2.08 -3.66
CA LEU A 181 -14.62 -3.18 -4.58
C LEU A 181 -13.92 -2.91 -5.91
N GLN A 182 -13.02 -3.80 -6.32
CA GLN A 182 -12.23 -3.59 -7.54
C GLN A 182 -13.08 -3.53 -8.81
N THR A 183 -14.23 -4.20 -8.81
CA THR A 183 -15.14 -4.27 -9.95
C THR A 183 -16.06 -3.05 -10.09
N VAL A 184 -16.27 -2.28 -9.02
CA VAL A 184 -17.26 -1.19 -9.00
C VAL A 184 -16.60 0.17 -8.78
N TYR A 185 -15.72 0.27 -7.79
CA TYR A 185 -15.02 1.51 -7.42
C TYR A 185 -13.60 1.17 -6.96
N PRO A 186 -12.72 0.74 -7.90
CA PRO A 186 -11.37 0.33 -7.57
C PRO A 186 -10.60 1.44 -6.84
N ARG A 187 -9.67 1.03 -5.98
CA ARG A 187 -8.78 1.96 -5.28
C ARG A 187 -7.87 2.62 -6.31
N ASN A 188 -7.90 3.94 -6.37
CA ASN A 188 -7.18 4.73 -7.35
C ASN A 188 -6.20 5.68 -6.64
N HIS A 189 -4.94 5.26 -6.48
CA HIS A 189 -3.96 5.98 -5.63
C HIS A 189 -2.92 6.71 -6.46
N CYS A 190 -3.05 8.04 -6.56
CA CYS A 190 -2.13 8.83 -7.38
C CYS A 190 -0.73 8.85 -6.80
N LEU A 191 0.23 8.32 -7.55
CA LEU A 191 1.65 8.36 -7.18
C LEU A 191 2.22 9.78 -7.12
N VAL A 192 1.74 10.69 -7.97
CA VAL A 192 2.22 12.08 -8.01
C VAL A 192 1.61 12.91 -6.87
N CYS A 193 0.34 12.71 -6.56
CA CYS A 193 -0.35 13.44 -5.49
C CYS A 193 -0.29 12.72 -4.13
N CYS A 194 0.37 11.57 -4.08
CA CYS A 194 0.49 10.70 -2.92
C CYS A 194 -0.82 10.49 -2.13
N SER A 195 -1.93 10.32 -2.85
CA SER A 195 -3.26 10.22 -2.25
C SER A 195 -4.28 9.53 -3.15
N CYS A 196 -5.19 8.78 -2.54
CA CYS A 196 -6.33 8.18 -3.22
C CYS A 196 -7.29 9.23 -3.78
N LYS A 197 -7.84 8.93 -4.96
CA LYS A 197 -8.78 9.73 -5.74
C LYS A 197 -9.99 8.87 -6.12
N PRO A 198 -11.08 9.49 -6.59
CA PRO A 198 -12.17 8.74 -7.21
C PRO A 198 -11.68 7.87 -8.38
N ALA A 199 -12.34 6.73 -8.62
CA ALA A 199 -11.89 5.70 -9.56
C ALA A 199 -11.62 6.19 -10.99
N LEU A 200 -12.34 7.21 -11.45
CA LEU A 200 -12.23 7.75 -12.82
C LEU A 200 -11.35 9.00 -12.92
N HIS A 201 -10.67 9.39 -11.84
CA HIS A 201 -9.75 10.51 -11.88
C HIS A 201 -8.39 10.10 -12.45
N THR A 202 -7.80 11.00 -13.23
CA THR A 202 -6.43 10.84 -13.75
C THR A 202 -5.59 12.07 -13.41
N HIS A 203 -4.26 11.91 -13.32
CA HIS A 203 -3.37 13.04 -13.04
C HIS A 203 -3.05 13.80 -14.33
N CYS A 204 -3.47 15.06 -14.41
CA CYS A 204 -3.11 15.93 -15.52
C CYS A 204 -1.70 16.50 -15.32
N GLN A 205 -0.78 16.19 -16.23
CA GLN A 205 0.59 16.67 -16.19
C GLN A 205 0.69 18.20 -16.30
N THR A 206 -0.20 18.80 -17.11
CA THR A 206 -0.23 20.25 -17.34
C THR A 206 -0.79 21.00 -16.14
N CYS A 207 -1.94 20.55 -15.61
CA CYS A 207 -2.58 21.19 -14.44
C CYS A 207 -1.90 20.83 -13.12
N ARG A 208 -1.06 19.78 -13.10
CA ARG A 208 -0.41 19.22 -11.91
C ARG A 208 -1.39 18.84 -10.80
N LYS A 209 -2.55 18.32 -11.19
CA LYS A 209 -3.58 17.83 -10.27
C LYS A 209 -4.39 16.70 -10.88
N CYS A 210 -5.02 15.92 -10.01
CA CYS A 210 -5.96 14.89 -10.42
C CYS A 210 -7.30 15.53 -10.77
N THR A 211 -7.80 15.25 -11.97
CA THR A 211 -9.10 15.74 -12.45
C THR A 211 -9.94 14.57 -12.94
N SER A 212 -11.25 14.79 -13.08
CA SER A 212 -12.08 13.83 -13.81
C SER A 212 -11.62 13.76 -15.25
N SER A 213 -11.38 12.55 -15.76
CA SER A 213 -11.23 12.35 -17.19
C SER A 213 -12.58 12.50 -17.86
N VAL A 214 -12.68 13.39 -18.84
CA VAL A 214 -13.80 13.39 -19.79
C VAL A 214 -13.50 12.40 -20.91
N ASN A 215 -14.56 11.97 -21.62
CA ASN A 215 -14.52 11.06 -22.76
C ASN A 215 -13.25 11.29 -23.61
N GLN A 216 -12.51 10.20 -23.85
CA GLN A 216 -11.24 10.13 -24.63
C GLN A 216 -9.95 10.55 -23.90
N GLY A 217 -9.90 10.48 -22.57
CA GLY A 217 -8.62 10.57 -21.84
C GLY A 217 -8.00 11.97 -21.82
N THR A 218 -8.84 13.00 -21.97
CA THR A 218 -8.41 14.40 -21.87
C THR A 218 -8.75 15.00 -20.51
N CYS A 219 -7.94 15.95 -20.06
CA CYS A 219 -8.19 16.70 -18.84
C CYS A 219 -9.43 17.59 -19.00
N SER A 220 -10.40 17.46 -18.10
CA SER A 220 -11.63 18.28 -18.05
C SER A 220 -11.39 19.79 -17.97
N GLU A 221 -10.21 20.22 -17.52
CA GLU A 221 -9.92 21.64 -17.30
C GLU A 221 -9.08 22.28 -18.41
N CYS A 222 -8.08 21.58 -18.93
CA CYS A 222 -7.16 22.14 -19.93
C CYS A 222 -7.22 21.44 -21.30
N GLY A 223 -8.03 20.39 -21.44
CA GLY A 223 -8.21 19.65 -22.69
C GLY A 223 -7.02 18.82 -23.15
N THR A 224 -5.93 18.75 -22.37
CA THR A 224 -4.73 18.00 -22.78
C THR A 224 -4.88 16.50 -22.56
N ALA A 225 -4.28 15.70 -23.44
CA ALA A 225 -4.21 14.24 -23.33
C ALA A 225 -3.00 13.73 -22.52
N LYS A 226 -2.19 14.63 -21.93
CA LYS A 226 -1.03 14.26 -21.10
C LYS A 226 -1.48 13.89 -19.70
N MET A 227 -2.04 12.68 -19.59
CA MET A 227 -2.57 12.11 -18.37
C MET A 227 -1.73 10.91 -17.95
N PHE A 228 -1.50 10.76 -16.64
CA PHE A 228 -0.99 9.50 -16.08
C PHE A 228 -2.16 8.69 -15.54
N SER A 229 -2.11 7.37 -15.78
CA SER A 229 -2.89 6.42 -14.98
C SER A 229 -2.50 6.63 -13.53
N VAL A 230 -3.52 6.75 -12.70
CA VAL A 230 -3.39 7.05 -11.29
C VAL A 230 -3.11 5.78 -10.52
#